data_AF-A0A4Q2Y9B0-F1
#
_entry.id   AF-A0A4Q2Y9B0-F1
#
_cell.length_a   1.000
_cell.length_b   1.000
_cell.length_c   1.000
_cell.angle_alpha   90.00
_cell.angle_beta   90.00
_cell.angle_gamma   90.00
#
_symmetry.space_group_name_H-M   'P 1'
#
loop_
_entity.id
_entity.type
_entity.pdbx_description
1 polymer ?
#
loop_
_entity_poly.entity_id
_entity_poly.type
_entity_poly.pdbx_seq_one_letter_code
_entity_poly.pdbx_strand_id
1 'polypeptide(L)'
;MAKKKTNSTATENNASHRKLLELWNRGQSKLCEVRDSGIHGRGVYASTFIPKETRIIEYIGELIGKEESEKRALKQHARSLKSGDAAVYIFTLSKNYDIDGNVPWNTARLINHSCNPNCEAWIVGRKIFIYSLRDIQEGEELGFDYGFDIECYEDHLCRCGSAECIGYIVSRAQWPDLRKRLEEKGKTTPR
;
A
#
# COMPACT_ATOMS: atom_id res chain seq x y z
N MET A 1 -15.51 -57.08 2.58
CA MET A 1 -14.76 -56.05 3.33
C MET A 1 -14.74 -54.75 2.51
N ALA A 2 -15.67 -53.83 2.80
CA ALA A 2 -15.79 -52.57 2.08
C ALA A 2 -14.79 -51.55 2.64
N LYS A 3 -13.87 -51.07 1.79
CA LYS A 3 -12.93 -50.00 2.13
C LYS A 3 -13.70 -48.68 2.28
N LYS A 4 -13.75 -48.13 3.51
CA LYS A 4 -14.20 -46.76 3.79
C LYS A 4 -13.29 -45.79 3.03
N LYS A 5 -13.81 -45.18 1.95
CA LYS A 5 -13.25 -43.98 1.33
C LYS A 5 -14.06 -42.78 1.82
N THR A 6 -13.67 -42.16 2.93
CA THR A 6 -14.17 -40.83 3.29
C THR A 6 -13.11 -40.08 4.14
N ASN A 7 -13.03 -38.75 3.92
CA ASN A 7 -12.35 -37.71 4.72
C ASN A 7 -10.91 -37.25 4.36
N SER A 8 -10.60 -36.92 3.10
CA SER A 8 -9.51 -35.93 2.82
C SER A 8 -10.06 -34.53 2.53
N THR A 9 -11.19 -34.41 1.84
CA THR A 9 -11.73 -33.13 1.37
C THR A 9 -12.35 -32.24 2.46
N ALA A 10 -12.96 -32.82 3.50
CA ALA A 10 -13.60 -32.06 4.58
C ALA A 10 -12.57 -31.42 5.55
N THR A 11 -11.44 -32.08 5.78
CA THR A 11 -10.33 -31.60 6.62
C THR A 11 -9.51 -30.53 5.91
N GLU A 12 -9.27 -30.68 4.60
CA GLU A 12 -8.62 -29.68 3.73
C GLU A 12 -9.43 -28.38 3.65
N ASN A 13 -10.76 -28.47 3.46
CA ASN A 13 -11.65 -27.30 3.43
C ASN A 13 -11.60 -26.49 4.75
N ASN A 14 -11.45 -27.17 5.89
CA ASN A 14 -11.36 -26.53 7.21
C ASN A 14 -9.97 -25.91 7.45
N ALA A 15 -8.90 -26.44 6.86
CA ALA A 15 -7.56 -25.85 6.92
C ALA A 15 -7.45 -24.57 6.06
N SER A 16 -7.94 -24.62 4.81
CA SER A 16 -7.93 -23.48 3.89
C SER A 16 -8.76 -22.31 4.42
N HIS A 17 -9.94 -22.58 4.98
CA HIS A 17 -10.77 -21.55 5.61
C HIS A 17 -10.08 -20.89 6.80
N ARG A 18 -9.49 -21.68 7.70
CA ARG A 18 -8.71 -21.15 8.84
C ARG A 18 -7.55 -20.28 8.39
N LYS A 19 -6.85 -20.67 7.31
CA LYS A 19 -5.74 -19.88 6.78
C LYS A 19 -6.21 -18.53 6.23
N LEU A 20 -7.33 -18.51 5.49
CA LEU A 20 -7.90 -17.26 4.99
C LEU A 20 -8.34 -16.34 6.12
N LEU A 21 -8.94 -16.86 7.19
CA LEU A 21 -9.30 -16.06 8.37
C LEU A 21 -8.06 -15.49 9.08
N GLU A 22 -6.97 -16.25 9.18
CA GLU A 22 -5.71 -15.77 9.73
C GLU A 22 -5.15 -14.60 8.90
N LEU A 23 -5.13 -14.73 7.57
CA LEU A 23 -4.69 -13.68 6.66
C LEU A 23 -5.60 -12.45 6.75
N TRP A 24 -6.91 -12.65 6.81
CA TRP A 24 -7.89 -11.60 7.02
C TRP A 24 -7.58 -10.80 8.27
N ASN A 25 -7.50 -11.47 9.42
CA ASN A 25 -7.31 -10.82 10.71
C ASN A 25 -5.98 -10.05 10.81
N ARG A 26 -4.92 -10.53 10.14
CA ARG A 26 -3.63 -9.82 10.10
C ARG A 26 -3.68 -8.52 9.30
N GLY A 27 -4.50 -8.48 8.25
CA GLY A 27 -4.71 -7.29 7.43
C GLY A 27 -5.80 -6.36 7.95
N GLN A 28 -6.34 -6.58 9.16
CA GLN A 28 -7.29 -5.69 9.82
C GLN A 28 -6.65 -5.00 11.04
N SER A 29 -7.18 -3.83 11.39
CA SER A 29 -6.81 -3.11 12.61
C SER A 29 -8.02 -2.44 13.23
N LYS A 30 -8.06 -2.34 14.55
CA LYS A 30 -9.09 -1.57 15.28
C LYS A 30 -8.78 -0.07 15.33
N LEU A 31 -7.55 0.31 14.96
CA LEU A 31 -7.07 1.69 14.99
C LEU A 31 -7.45 2.49 13.74
N CYS A 32 -7.92 1.81 12.69
CA CYS A 32 -8.26 2.45 11.44
C CYS A 32 -9.43 1.76 10.74
N GLU A 33 -10.07 2.50 9.84
CA GLU A 33 -11.16 2.03 9.01
C GLU A 33 -11.09 2.60 7.60
N VAL A 34 -11.83 1.99 6.67
CA VAL A 34 -11.81 2.39 5.26
C VAL A 34 -12.98 3.34 4.98
N ARG A 35 -12.70 4.50 4.41
CA ARG A 35 -13.71 5.47 3.94
C ARG A 35 -13.44 5.86 2.49
N ASP A 36 -14.36 6.62 1.89
CA ASP A 36 -14.08 7.26 0.59
C ASP A 36 -13.06 8.38 0.81
N SER A 37 -12.10 8.52 -0.11
CA SER A 37 -11.00 9.48 0.02
C SER A 37 -11.11 10.63 -0.97
N GLY A 38 -10.76 11.82 -0.51
CA GLY A 38 -10.57 12.99 -1.37
C GLY A 38 -9.30 12.94 -2.23
N ILE A 39 -8.36 12.04 -1.93
CA ILE A 39 -7.09 11.88 -2.66
C ILE A 39 -7.29 10.96 -3.87
N HIS A 40 -7.66 9.71 -3.63
CA HIS A 40 -7.94 8.70 -4.65
C HIS A 40 -8.81 7.59 -4.09
N GLY A 41 -9.90 7.24 -4.80
CA GLY A 41 -10.75 6.09 -4.50
C GLY A 41 -11.15 5.97 -3.04
N ARG A 42 -10.56 4.98 -2.35
CA ARG A 42 -10.75 4.72 -0.93
C ARG A 42 -9.49 5.09 -0.17
N GLY A 43 -9.67 5.56 1.05
CA GLY A 43 -8.60 5.85 2.00
C GLY A 43 -8.77 5.07 3.28
N VAL A 44 -7.69 5.01 4.06
CA VAL A 44 -7.72 4.46 5.43
C VAL A 44 -7.60 5.62 6.40
N TYR A 45 -8.52 5.69 7.35
CA TYR A 45 -8.64 6.76 8.32
C TYR A 45 -8.45 6.23 9.73
N ALA A 46 -7.87 7.03 10.61
CA ALA A 46 -7.80 6.72 12.03
C ALA A 46 -9.23 6.64 12.61
N SER A 47 -9.58 5.52 13.24
CA SER A 47 -10.88 5.33 13.92
C SER A 47 -10.83 5.71 15.39
N THR A 48 -9.65 6.09 15.89
CA THR A 48 -9.38 6.54 17.25
C THR A 48 -8.08 7.33 17.26
N PHE A 49 -7.72 7.92 18.40
CA PHE A 49 -6.40 8.54 18.57
C PHE A 49 -5.29 7.48 18.48
N ILE A 50 -4.27 7.74 17.66
CA ILE A 50 -3.10 6.87 17.48
C ILE A 50 -1.86 7.63 17.94
N PRO A 51 -1.21 7.21 19.04
CA PRO A 51 0.05 7.81 19.48
C PRO A 51 1.15 7.64 18.44
N LYS A 52 2.15 8.53 18.43
CA LYS A 52 3.39 8.37 17.67
C LYS A 52 4.04 6.98 17.92
N GLU A 53 4.72 6.45 16.91
CA GLU A 53 5.46 5.17 16.95
C GLU A 53 4.56 3.93 17.21
N THR A 54 3.26 4.05 16.93
CA THR A 54 2.30 2.95 17.07
C THR A 54 2.25 2.14 15.79
N ARG A 55 2.36 0.81 15.92
CA ARG A 55 2.09 -0.12 14.81
C ARG A 55 0.60 -0.16 14.50
N ILE A 56 0.20 0.35 13.34
CA ILE A 56 -1.21 0.49 12.95
C ILE A 56 -1.73 -0.78 12.31
N ILE A 57 -1.08 -1.25 11.24
CA ILE A 57 -1.59 -2.33 10.38
C ILE A 57 -0.46 -3.03 9.60
N GLU A 58 -0.65 -4.31 9.25
CA GLU A 58 0.27 -5.06 8.36
C GLU A 58 -0.08 -4.78 6.89
N TYR A 59 0.92 -4.46 6.07
CA TYR A 59 0.77 -4.53 4.61
C TYR A 59 1.00 -5.98 4.18
N ILE A 60 -0.11 -6.70 4.00
CA ILE A 60 -0.12 -8.15 3.81
C ILE A 60 -0.38 -8.54 2.36
N GLY A 61 0.22 -9.62 1.90
CA GLY A 61 0.05 -10.07 0.54
C GLY A 61 0.74 -11.39 0.27
N GLU A 62 0.83 -11.73 -1.02
CA GLU A 62 1.64 -12.86 -1.47
C GLU A 62 3.10 -12.45 -1.51
N LEU A 63 3.98 -13.26 -0.91
CA LEU A 63 5.41 -13.07 -1.05
C LEU A 63 5.85 -13.64 -2.40
N ILE A 64 6.43 -12.80 -3.24
CA ILE A 64 6.85 -13.15 -4.60
C ILE A 64 8.30 -12.74 -4.85
N GLY A 65 8.95 -13.43 -5.79
CA GLY A 65 10.28 -13.05 -6.28
C GLY A 65 10.23 -11.88 -7.26
N LYS A 66 11.39 -11.28 -7.56
CA LYS A 66 11.50 -10.07 -8.41
C LYS A 66 10.96 -10.23 -9.83
N GLU A 67 11.17 -11.38 -10.46
CA GLU A 67 10.66 -11.64 -11.82
C GLU A 67 9.12 -11.66 -11.86
N GLU A 68 8.48 -12.38 -10.94
CA GLU A 68 7.02 -12.40 -10.85
C GLU A 68 6.47 -11.04 -10.39
N SER A 69 7.21 -10.32 -9.55
CA SER A 69 6.89 -8.96 -9.12
C SER A 69 6.76 -8.01 -10.30
N GLU A 70 7.75 -7.97 -11.20
CA GLU A 70 7.72 -7.13 -12.40
C GLU A 70 6.54 -7.49 -13.31
N LYS A 71 6.34 -8.79 -13.57
CA LYS A 71 5.22 -9.27 -14.39
C LYS A 71 3.86 -8.88 -13.80
N ARG A 72 3.67 -9.00 -12.49
CA ARG A 72 2.43 -8.61 -11.81
C ARG A 72 2.25 -7.10 -11.81
N ALA A 73 3.31 -6.32 -11.56
CA ALA A 73 3.27 -4.86 -11.62
C ALA A 73 2.82 -4.36 -13.00
N LEU A 74 3.41 -4.87 -14.09
CA LEU A 74 3.03 -4.52 -15.46
C LEU A 74 1.55 -4.84 -15.75
N LYS A 75 1.06 -6.00 -15.29
CA LYS A 75 -0.34 -6.40 -15.46
C LYS A 75 -1.29 -5.51 -14.65
N GLN A 76 -0.92 -5.15 -13.42
CA GLN A 76 -1.70 -4.24 -12.57
C GLN A 76 -1.76 -2.85 -13.20
N HIS A 77 -0.62 -2.32 -13.65
CA HIS A 77 -0.55 -1.02 -14.31
C HIS A 77 -1.40 -0.99 -15.59
N ALA A 78 -1.27 -1.99 -16.47
CA ALA A 78 -2.08 -2.07 -17.68
C ALA A 78 -3.59 -2.17 -17.42
N ARG A 79 -3.99 -2.74 -16.28
CA ARG A 79 -5.40 -2.74 -15.83
C ARG A 79 -5.83 -1.37 -15.32
N SER A 80 -4.98 -0.70 -14.54
CA SER A 80 -5.27 0.63 -13.98
C SER A 80 -5.55 1.67 -15.07
N LEU A 81 -4.84 1.60 -16.20
CA LEU A 81 -5.06 2.48 -17.36
C LEU A 81 -6.47 2.33 -17.98
N LYS A 82 -7.16 1.22 -17.70
CA LYS A 82 -8.52 0.94 -18.19
C LYS A 82 -9.59 1.23 -17.14
N SER A 83 -9.30 0.99 -15.86
CA SER A 83 -10.29 1.13 -14.78
C SER A 83 -10.19 2.42 -13.98
N GLY A 84 -9.05 3.12 -14.03
CA GLY A 84 -8.75 4.25 -13.13
C GLY A 84 -8.40 3.84 -11.69
N ASP A 85 -8.28 2.54 -11.42
CA ASP A 85 -7.83 2.02 -10.13
C ASP A 85 -6.37 2.39 -9.83
N ALA A 86 -5.87 2.09 -8.63
CA ALA A 86 -4.46 2.25 -8.31
C ALA A 86 -3.56 1.45 -9.27
N ALA A 87 -2.42 2.04 -9.62
CA ALA A 87 -1.52 1.51 -10.63
C ALA A 87 -0.89 0.16 -10.24
N VAL A 88 -0.34 0.05 -9.03
CA VAL A 88 0.43 -1.11 -8.58
C VAL A 88 0.35 -1.26 -7.05
N TYR A 89 0.21 -2.50 -6.55
CA TYR A 89 0.18 -2.86 -5.13
C TYR A 89 1.39 -3.72 -4.69
N ILE A 90 2.47 -3.68 -5.47
CA ILE A 90 3.72 -4.37 -5.16
C ILE A 90 4.53 -3.51 -4.17
N PHE A 91 4.90 -4.11 -3.03
CA PHE A 91 5.73 -3.47 -2.02
C PHE A 91 7.07 -4.18 -1.91
N THR A 92 8.16 -3.43 -2.13
CA THR A 92 9.53 -3.96 -1.95
C THR A 92 9.78 -4.39 -0.51
N LEU A 93 10.10 -5.67 -0.30
CA LEU A 93 10.44 -6.22 1.02
C LEU A 93 11.96 -6.39 1.19
N SER A 94 12.67 -6.80 0.14
CA SER A 94 14.10 -7.04 0.16
C SER A 94 14.68 -7.02 -1.27
N LYS A 95 15.99 -7.27 -1.39
CA LYS A 95 16.65 -7.45 -2.69
C LYS A 95 16.03 -8.59 -3.52
N ASN A 96 15.51 -9.63 -2.87
CA ASN A 96 15.10 -10.86 -3.55
C ASN A 96 13.58 -11.08 -3.59
N TYR A 97 12.84 -10.39 -2.72
CA TYR A 97 11.40 -10.63 -2.53
C TYR A 97 10.63 -9.34 -2.36
N ASP A 98 9.39 -9.37 -2.83
CA ASP A 98 8.36 -8.35 -2.69
C ASP A 98 7.07 -8.94 -2.13
N ILE A 99 6.17 -8.06 -1.70
CA ILE A 99 4.81 -8.41 -1.29
C ILE A 99 3.83 -7.88 -2.34
N ASP A 100 3.09 -8.78 -3.00
CA ASP A 100 1.93 -8.40 -3.80
C ASP A 100 0.71 -8.23 -2.90
N GLY A 101 0.42 -6.97 -2.60
CA GLY A 101 -0.68 -6.57 -1.75
C GLY A 101 -2.04 -6.56 -2.43
N ASN A 102 -2.15 -6.96 -3.71
CA ASN A 102 -3.42 -6.95 -4.47
C ASN A 102 -4.36 -8.11 -4.08
N VAL A 103 -4.62 -8.25 -2.79
CA VAL A 103 -5.49 -9.26 -2.18
C VAL A 103 -6.60 -8.56 -1.40
N PRO A 104 -7.80 -9.15 -1.28
CA PRO A 104 -8.95 -8.48 -0.67
C PRO A 104 -8.83 -8.29 0.85
N TRP A 105 -7.98 -9.08 1.52
CA TRP A 105 -7.74 -8.96 2.95
C TRP A 105 -6.70 -7.91 3.35
N ASN A 106 -6.03 -7.25 2.39
CA ASN A 106 -5.02 -6.23 2.68
C ASN A 106 -5.64 -4.85 2.77
N THR A 107 -6.16 -4.45 3.92
CA THR A 107 -6.71 -3.10 4.10
C THR A 107 -5.65 -2.01 3.93
N ALA A 108 -4.38 -2.28 4.29
CA ALA A 108 -3.29 -1.32 4.16
C ALA A 108 -2.98 -0.93 2.70
N ARG A 109 -3.42 -1.72 1.71
CA ARG A 109 -3.28 -1.38 0.28
C ARG A 109 -4.05 -0.13 -0.14
N LEU A 110 -5.00 0.31 0.68
CA LEU A 110 -5.85 1.49 0.44
C LEU A 110 -5.29 2.75 1.12
N ILE A 111 -4.15 2.66 1.80
CA ILE A 111 -3.51 3.85 2.37
C ILE A 111 -2.91 4.66 1.24
N ASN A 112 -3.34 5.91 1.10
CA ASN A 112 -2.94 6.80 0.01
C ASN A 112 -1.52 7.36 0.21
N HIS A 113 -0.96 7.86 -0.88
CA HIS A 113 0.27 8.63 -0.81
C HIS A 113 0.03 9.99 -0.15
N SER A 114 1.00 10.44 0.65
CA SER A 114 1.08 11.84 1.08
C SER A 114 2.49 12.39 0.96
N CYS A 115 2.61 13.58 0.37
CA CYS A 115 3.87 14.34 0.36
C CYS A 115 4.25 14.88 1.74
N ASN A 116 3.29 14.97 2.68
CA ASN A 116 3.53 15.24 4.11
C ASN A 116 2.88 14.13 4.95
N PRO A 117 3.54 12.95 5.06
CA PRO A 117 2.92 11.76 5.62
C PRO A 117 2.81 11.82 7.14
N ASN A 118 1.79 11.16 7.68
CA ASN A 118 1.65 10.87 9.11
C ASN A 118 2.03 9.43 9.47
N CYS A 119 2.30 8.59 8.47
CA CYS A 119 2.70 7.20 8.60
C CYS A 119 3.98 6.87 7.81
N GLU A 120 4.64 5.80 8.20
CA GLU A 120 5.76 5.20 7.47
C GLU A 120 5.67 3.67 7.47
N ALA A 121 6.36 3.03 6.53
CA ALA A 121 6.39 1.58 6.40
C ALA A 121 7.71 1.01 6.93
N TRP A 122 7.63 0.07 7.86
CA TRP A 122 8.79 -0.61 8.45
C TRP A 122 8.80 -2.08 8.08
N ILE A 123 9.98 -2.57 7.69
CA ILE A 123 10.21 -3.99 7.43
C ILE A 123 10.67 -4.66 8.73
N VAL A 124 9.87 -5.62 9.22
CA VAL A 124 10.19 -6.42 10.41
C VAL A 124 10.24 -7.88 10.00
N GLY A 125 11.46 -8.41 9.85
CA GLY A 125 11.68 -9.75 9.32
C GLY A 125 11.23 -9.85 7.86
N ARG A 126 10.20 -10.64 7.58
CA ARG A 126 9.62 -10.82 6.23
C ARG A 126 8.25 -10.16 6.05
N LYS A 127 7.95 -9.17 6.89
CA LYS A 127 6.67 -8.46 6.91
C LYS A 127 6.89 -6.97 6.83
N ILE A 128 5.87 -6.28 6.32
CA ILE A 128 5.82 -4.82 6.24
C ILE A 128 4.68 -4.36 7.15
N PHE A 129 4.97 -3.40 8.01
CA PHE A 129 4.00 -2.81 8.92
C PHE A 129 4.00 -1.31 8.77
N ILE A 130 2.81 -0.72 8.89
CA ILE A 130 2.64 0.73 8.89
C ILE A 130 2.67 1.24 10.33
N TYR A 131 3.51 2.23 10.59
CA TYR A 131 3.66 2.90 11.88
C TYR A 131 3.29 4.38 11.76
N SER A 132 2.81 4.96 12.86
CA SER A 132 2.59 6.41 12.97
C SER A 132 3.91 7.16 13.18
N LEU A 133 4.14 8.23 12.39
CA LEU A 133 5.29 9.12 12.51
C LEU A 133 5.12 10.21 13.58
N ARG A 134 3.86 10.51 13.91
CA ARG A 134 3.42 11.49 14.90
C ARG A 134 2.13 11.01 15.56
N ASP A 135 1.65 11.75 16.54
CA ASP A 135 0.28 11.58 17.03
C ASP A 135 -0.72 11.85 15.90
N ILE A 136 -1.70 10.97 15.75
CA ILE A 136 -2.76 11.03 14.73
C ILE A 136 -4.11 11.10 15.45
N GLN A 137 -4.86 12.15 15.18
CA GLN A 137 -6.21 12.33 15.71
C GLN A 137 -7.21 11.41 15.02
N GLU A 138 -8.27 11.07 15.73
CA GLU A 138 -9.40 10.36 15.14
C GLU A 138 -9.94 11.12 13.92
N GLY A 139 -10.20 10.38 12.84
CA GLY A 139 -10.72 10.92 11.59
C GLY A 139 -9.66 11.47 10.63
N GLU A 140 -8.39 11.53 10.99
CA GLU A 140 -7.32 11.85 10.03
C GLU A 140 -7.12 10.71 9.02
N GLU A 141 -6.91 11.05 7.75
CA GLU A 141 -6.50 10.05 6.74
C GLU A 141 -5.05 9.64 6.97
N LEU A 142 -4.80 8.33 6.97
CA LEU A 142 -3.45 7.78 7.01
C LEU A 142 -2.81 7.93 5.63
N GLY A 143 -1.58 8.40 5.59
CA GLY A 143 -0.81 8.51 4.36
C GLY A 143 0.69 8.35 4.60
N PHE A 144 1.37 7.71 3.66
CA PHE A 144 2.83 7.51 3.69
C PHE A 144 3.48 7.87 2.35
N ASP A 145 4.79 8.09 2.36
CA ASP A 145 5.55 8.26 1.12
C ASP A 145 5.69 6.88 0.43
N TYR A 146 5.22 6.77 -0.81
CA TYR A 146 5.28 5.51 -1.56
C TYR A 146 6.71 5.18 -2.02
N GLY A 147 7.62 6.16 -2.01
CA GLY A 147 9.00 5.95 -2.43
C GLY A 147 9.16 5.67 -3.92
N PHE A 148 8.23 6.17 -4.75
CA PHE A 148 8.31 6.01 -6.20
C PHE A 148 9.53 6.73 -6.76
N ASP A 149 10.15 6.10 -7.75
CA ASP A 149 11.33 6.64 -8.41
C ASP A 149 10.97 7.76 -9.39
N ILE A 150 11.85 8.76 -9.48
CA ILE A 150 11.68 9.92 -10.35
C ILE A 150 11.55 9.57 -11.84
N GLU A 151 12.07 8.44 -12.34
CA GLU A 151 12.08 8.18 -13.79
C GLU A 151 10.68 8.08 -14.42
N CYS A 152 9.66 7.67 -13.67
CA CYS A 152 8.28 7.54 -14.14
C CYS A 152 7.34 8.61 -13.55
N TYR A 153 7.87 9.74 -13.08
CA TYR A 153 7.07 10.71 -12.32
C TYR A 153 5.86 11.27 -13.11
N GLU A 154 5.96 11.40 -14.44
CA GLU A 154 4.89 12.00 -15.26
C GLU A 154 3.59 11.16 -15.25
N ASP A 155 3.68 9.86 -14.98
CA ASP A 155 2.54 8.95 -14.88
C ASP A 155 1.88 8.97 -13.48
N HIS A 156 2.47 9.68 -12.53
CA HIS A 156 2.12 9.59 -11.11
C HIS A 156 1.83 10.97 -10.51
N LEU A 157 0.72 11.59 -10.94
CA LEU A 157 0.23 12.85 -10.37
C LEU A 157 -0.18 12.67 -8.90
N CYS A 158 0.30 13.56 -8.03
CA CYS A 158 -0.07 13.57 -6.62
C CYS A 158 -1.28 14.47 -6.39
N ARG A 159 -2.25 13.97 -5.62
CA ARG A 159 -3.47 14.70 -5.21
C ARG A 159 -3.64 14.74 -3.69
N CYS A 160 -2.55 14.62 -2.94
CA CYS A 160 -2.61 14.49 -1.48
C CYS A 160 -3.10 15.75 -0.75
N GLY A 161 -3.16 16.91 -1.43
CA GLY A 161 -3.63 18.18 -0.85
C GLY A 161 -2.68 18.83 0.15
N SER A 162 -1.50 18.26 0.40
CA SER A 162 -0.49 18.86 1.28
C SER A 162 -0.01 20.21 0.72
N ALA A 163 0.20 21.19 1.61
CA ALA A 163 0.81 22.48 1.23
C ALA A 163 2.25 22.33 0.71
N GLU A 164 2.93 21.23 1.07
CA GLU A 164 4.29 20.90 0.61
C GLU A 164 4.29 19.96 -0.60
N CYS A 165 3.13 19.70 -1.22
CA CYS A 165 3.02 18.82 -2.37
C CYS A 165 3.85 19.33 -3.56
N ILE A 166 4.62 18.44 -4.19
CA ILE A 166 5.41 18.71 -5.40
C ILE A 166 4.65 18.36 -6.69
N GLY A 167 3.37 17.99 -6.57
CA GLY A 167 2.47 17.69 -7.68
C GLY A 167 2.60 16.28 -8.27
N TYR A 168 3.63 15.53 -7.88
CA TYR A 168 3.90 14.16 -8.35
C TYR A 168 4.25 13.25 -7.17
N ILE A 169 3.91 11.97 -7.29
CA ILE A 169 4.27 10.92 -6.33
C ILE A 169 5.70 10.50 -6.63
N VAL A 170 6.65 11.10 -5.93
CA VAL A 170 8.08 10.81 -6.01
C VAL A 170 8.65 10.83 -4.61
N SER A 171 9.55 9.88 -4.33
CA SER A 171 10.29 9.80 -3.08
C SER A 171 10.86 11.15 -2.68
N ARG A 172 10.67 11.55 -1.41
CA ARG A 172 11.14 12.85 -0.90
C ARG A 172 12.63 13.09 -1.14
N ALA A 173 13.45 12.04 -1.15
CA ALA A 173 14.88 12.12 -1.41
C ALA A 173 15.22 12.64 -2.83
N GLN A 174 14.33 12.44 -3.80
CA GLN A 174 14.52 12.82 -5.21
C GLN A 174 13.83 14.16 -5.56
N TRP A 175 13.22 14.85 -4.59
CA TRP A 175 12.56 16.13 -4.83
C TRP A 175 13.47 17.23 -5.40
N PRO A 176 14.75 17.39 -4.97
CA PRO A 176 15.65 18.37 -5.59
C PRO A 176 15.82 18.13 -7.10
N ASP A 177 16.00 16.88 -7.51
CA ASP A 177 16.15 16.50 -8.91
C ASP A 177 14.85 16.72 -9.69
N LEU A 178 13.70 16.41 -9.07
CA LEU A 178 12.39 16.65 -9.68
C LEU A 178 12.16 18.14 -9.94
N ARG A 179 12.50 19.03 -9.00
CA ARG A 179 12.37 20.49 -9.20
C ARG A 179 13.16 20.94 -10.41
N LYS A 180 14.41 20.48 -10.54
CA LYS A 180 15.26 20.78 -11.69
C LYS A 180 14.62 20.31 -13.01
N ARG A 181 14.11 19.07 -13.08
CA ARG A 181 13.43 18.54 -14.28
C ARG A 181 12.17 19.35 -14.63
N LEU A 182 11.43 19.83 -13.63
CA LEU A 182 10.23 20.64 -13.84
C LEU A 182 10.58 22.04 -14.37
N GLU A 183 11.60 22.68 -13.80
CA GLU A 183 12.13 23.98 -14.25
C GLU A 183 12.64 23.92 -15.70
N GLU A 184 13.43 22.91 -16.04
CA GLU A 184 13.92 22.68 -17.41
C GLU A 184 12.79 22.50 -18.43
N LYS A 185 11.66 21.92 -18.02
CA LYS A 185 10.46 21.74 -18.84
C LYS A 185 9.51 22.94 -18.82
N GLY A 186 9.83 24.02 -18.10
CA GLY A 186 8.95 25.17 -17.91
C GLY A 186 7.63 24.83 -17.19
N LYS A 187 7.57 23.69 -16.49
CA LYS A 187 6.40 23.26 -15.72
C LYS A 187 6.54 23.77 -14.30
N THR A 188 5.54 24.48 -13.80
CA THR A 188 5.41 24.70 -12.34
C THR A 188 4.73 23.48 -11.72
N THR A 189 5.05 23.16 -10.47
CA THR A 189 4.34 22.12 -9.70
C THR A 189 2.83 22.36 -9.78
N PRO A 190 2.02 21.38 -10.23
CA PRO A 190 0.56 21.54 -10.21
C PRO A 190 0.12 21.78 -8.76
N ARG A 191 -0.56 22.90 -8.53
CA ARG A 191 -1.21 23.23 -7.24
C ARG A 191 -2.52 22.48 -7.13
#